data_AF-A0A7S1ISG2-F1
#
_entry.id   AF-A0A7S1ISG2-F1
#
_cell.length_a   1.000
_cell.length_b   1.000
_cell.length_c   1.000
_cell.angle_alpha   90.00
_cell.angle_beta   90.00
_cell.angle_gamma   90.00
#
_symmetry.space_group_name_H-M   'P 1'
#
loop_
_entity.id
_entity.type
_entity.pdbx_description
1 polymer ?
#
loop_
_entity_poly.entity_id
_entity_poly.type
_entity_poly.pdbx_seq_one_letter_code
_entity_poly.pdbx_strand_id
1 'polypeptide(L)'
;MEAALQRLGNIKALPPVVDAYLDELVLQVLADCPEDQPFPSDAEYLKCVECCFVLQQQVLILKRSFQGTITCMKGGDWEDVAVRTQVLLQALQHIQEVLRDVCESRLALTPHKPRCLRVCDKLQLSSKEQQAFMFVLLQ
;
A
#
# COMPACT_ATOMS: atom_id res chain seq x y z
N MET A 1 -3.97 -9.53 13.83
CA MET A 1 -3.82 -10.46 12.71
C MET A 1 -5.17 -10.91 12.15
N GLU A 2 -6.03 -11.61 12.93
CA GLU A 2 -7.32 -12.11 12.42
C GLU A 2 -8.26 -11.02 11.90
N ALA A 3 -8.36 -9.85 12.54
CA ALA A 3 -9.25 -8.77 12.08
C ALA A 3 -8.80 -8.15 10.73
N ALA A 4 -7.53 -7.77 10.59
CA ALA A 4 -7.00 -7.21 9.33
C ALA A 4 -7.04 -8.22 8.17
N LEU A 5 -6.71 -9.49 8.44
CA LEU A 5 -6.84 -10.56 7.43
C LEU A 5 -8.30 -10.91 7.12
N GLN A 6 -9.23 -10.79 8.08
CA GLN A 6 -10.67 -10.90 7.85
C GLN A 6 -11.20 -9.71 7.02
N ARG A 7 -10.68 -8.49 7.22
CA ARG A 7 -10.98 -7.32 6.38
C ARG A 7 -10.49 -7.50 4.94
N LEU A 8 -9.42 -8.27 4.76
CA LEU A 8 -8.96 -8.74 3.46
C LEU A 8 -9.67 -10.00 2.96
N GLY A 9 -10.67 -10.50 3.70
CA GLY A 9 -11.25 -11.85 3.66
C GLY A 9 -11.87 -12.34 2.35
N ASN A 10 -11.60 -11.69 1.22
CA ASN A 10 -11.94 -12.15 -0.12
C ASN A 10 -10.78 -12.11 -1.13
N ILE A 11 -9.59 -11.63 -0.76
CA ILE A 11 -8.41 -11.59 -1.64
C ILE A 11 -7.65 -12.92 -1.44
N LYS A 12 -8.01 -13.95 -2.20
CA LYS A 12 -7.42 -15.30 -2.10
C LYS A 12 -6.00 -15.41 -2.66
N ALA A 13 -5.56 -14.42 -3.46
CA ALA A 13 -4.22 -14.23 -3.98
C ALA A 13 -4.18 -12.84 -4.62
N LEU A 14 -3.07 -12.10 -4.52
CA LEU A 14 -2.88 -10.98 -5.43
C LEU A 14 -2.81 -11.52 -6.87
N PRO A 15 -3.26 -10.75 -7.86
CA PRO A 15 -3.18 -11.16 -9.26
C PRO A 15 -1.71 -11.47 -9.63
N PRO A 16 -1.41 -12.44 -10.50
CA PRO A 16 -0.03 -12.81 -10.85
C PRO A 16 0.79 -11.69 -11.53
N VAL A 17 0.16 -10.55 -11.81
CA VAL A 17 0.80 -9.31 -12.30
C VAL A 17 1.38 -8.49 -11.15
N VAL A 18 0.84 -8.68 -9.95
CA VAL A 18 1.34 -8.10 -8.71
C VAL A 18 2.48 -9.00 -8.25
N ASP A 19 3.66 -8.40 -8.22
CA ASP A 19 4.94 -9.05 -7.94
C ASP A 19 4.85 -9.96 -6.69
N ALA A 20 5.49 -11.14 -6.72
CA ALA A 20 5.54 -12.04 -5.55
C ALA A 20 6.15 -11.35 -4.33
N TYR A 21 7.02 -10.36 -4.58
CA TYR A 21 7.57 -9.44 -3.59
C TYR A 21 6.47 -8.69 -2.81
N LEU A 22 5.37 -8.34 -3.46
CA LEU A 22 4.30 -7.53 -2.88
C LEU A 22 3.31 -8.36 -2.07
N ASP A 23 3.03 -9.59 -2.52
CA ASP A 23 2.32 -10.59 -1.71
C ASP A 23 3.10 -10.85 -0.42
N GLU A 24 4.40 -11.09 -0.52
CA GLU A 24 5.26 -11.33 0.65
C GLU A 24 5.33 -10.11 1.57
N LEU A 25 5.52 -8.90 1.01
CA LEU A 25 5.65 -7.66 1.79
C LEU A 25 4.33 -7.28 2.48
N VAL A 26 3.19 -7.38 1.80
CA VAL A 26 1.87 -7.09 2.36
C VAL A 26 1.48 -8.13 3.41
N LEU A 27 1.72 -9.42 3.15
CA LEU A 27 1.47 -10.48 4.13
C LEU A 27 2.39 -10.36 5.34
N GLN A 28 3.68 -10.05 5.17
CA GLN A 28 4.60 -9.82 6.27
C GLN A 28 4.16 -8.62 7.11
N VAL A 29 3.85 -7.47 6.49
CA VAL A 29 3.41 -6.30 7.26
C VAL A 29 2.07 -6.57 7.94
N LEU A 30 1.12 -7.28 7.34
CA LEU A 30 -0.14 -7.57 8.03
C LEU A 30 -0.05 -8.70 9.07
N ALA A 31 0.89 -9.63 8.92
CA ALA A 31 1.18 -10.68 9.90
C ALA A 31 1.96 -10.14 11.10
N ASP A 32 2.97 -9.30 10.84
CA ASP A 32 3.87 -8.74 11.85
C ASP A 32 3.32 -7.45 12.50
N CYS A 33 2.20 -6.91 12.00
CA CYS A 33 1.57 -5.69 12.53
C CYS A 33 0.17 -5.95 13.11
N PRO A 34 0.06 -6.41 14.36
CA PRO A 34 -1.21 -6.36 15.10
C PRO A 34 -1.71 -4.90 15.20
N GLU A 35 -2.95 -4.63 14.76
CA GLU A 35 -3.59 -3.29 14.77
C GLU A 35 -3.65 -2.68 16.19
N ASP A 36 -3.65 -3.52 17.22
CA ASP A 36 -3.79 -3.19 18.63
C ASP A 36 -2.45 -2.93 19.35
N GLN A 37 -1.33 -2.91 18.62
CA GLN A 37 -0.01 -2.66 19.20
C GLN A 37 0.69 -1.45 18.57
N PRO A 38 1.41 -0.64 19.36
CA PRO A 38 2.21 0.45 18.82
C PRO A 38 3.30 -0.05 17.85
N PHE A 39 3.88 0.86 17.09
CA PHE A 39 5.10 0.53 16.34
C PHE A 39 6.26 0.27 17.32
N PRO A 40 6.93 -0.90 17.26
CA PRO A 40 8.03 -1.21 18.17
C PRO A 40 9.31 -0.46 17.81
N SER A 41 9.41 0.05 16.58
CA SER A 41 10.55 0.84 16.12
C SER A 41 10.18 1.74 14.94
N ASP A 42 11.03 2.74 14.65
CA ASP A 42 10.92 3.55 13.42
C ASP A 42 11.06 2.69 12.16
N ALA A 43 11.82 1.58 12.23
CA ALA A 43 12.02 0.69 11.09
C ALA A 43 10.72 -0.04 10.71
N GLU A 44 9.95 -0.50 11.70
CA GLU A 44 8.63 -1.11 11.47
C GLU A 44 7.62 -0.10 10.93
N TYR A 45 7.67 1.15 11.39
CA TYR A 45 6.88 2.22 10.80
C TYR A 45 7.26 2.44 9.33
N LEU A 46 8.56 2.52 9.02
CA LEU A 46 9.03 2.72 7.65
C LEU A 46 8.67 1.55 6.73
N LYS A 47 8.71 0.29 7.19
CA LYS A 47 8.21 -0.87 6.43
C LYS A 47 6.73 -0.74 6.07
N CYS A 48 5.90 -0.26 6.99
CA CYS A 48 4.48 -0.03 6.73
C CYS A 48 4.28 1.08 5.68
N VAL A 49 5.08 2.15 5.74
CA VAL A 49 5.09 3.23 4.75
C VAL A 49 5.59 2.73 3.38
N GLU A 50 6.61 1.88 3.37
CA GLU A 50 7.13 1.23 2.16
C GLU A 50 6.04 0.40 1.47
N CYS A 51 5.31 -0.42 2.23
CA CYS A 51 4.18 -1.18 1.69
C CYS A 51 3.14 -0.29 1.02
N CYS A 52 2.74 0.80 1.69
CA CYS A 52 1.82 1.78 1.13
C CYS A 52 2.34 2.38 -0.19
N PHE A 53 3.64 2.66 -0.24
CA PHE A 53 4.29 3.19 -1.44
C PHE A 53 4.31 2.18 -2.59
N VAL A 54 4.74 0.94 -2.32
CA VAL A 54 4.82 -0.12 -3.34
C VAL A 54 3.43 -0.42 -3.90
N LEU A 55 2.40 -0.50 -3.06
CA LEU A 55 0.99 -0.63 -3.49
C LEU A 55 0.56 0.51 -4.41
N GLN A 56 0.88 1.76 -4.04
CA GLN A 56 0.57 2.92 -4.87
C GLN A 56 1.30 2.87 -6.23
N GLN A 57 2.56 2.44 -6.26
CA GLN A 57 3.30 2.26 -7.51
C GLN A 57 2.63 1.22 -8.42
N GLN A 58 2.19 0.08 -7.87
CA GLN A 58 1.48 -0.91 -8.66
C GLN A 58 0.17 -0.41 -9.24
N VAL A 59 -0.60 0.37 -8.47
CA VAL A 59 -1.83 1.01 -8.99
C VAL A 59 -1.49 1.90 -10.19
N LEU A 60 -0.40 2.67 -10.13
CA LEU A 60 0.03 3.53 -11.23
C LEU A 60 0.52 2.74 -12.45
N ILE A 61 1.31 1.68 -12.23
CA ILE A 61 1.80 0.79 -13.28
C ILE A 61 0.63 0.11 -13.98
N LEU A 62 -0.33 -0.44 -13.22
CA LEU A 62 -1.51 -1.09 -13.75
C LEU A 62 -2.37 -0.13 -14.58
N LYS A 63 -2.60 1.09 -14.09
CA LYS A 63 -3.32 2.14 -14.85
C LYS A 63 -2.63 2.48 -16.16
N ARG A 64 -1.29 2.66 -16.14
CA ARG A 64 -0.51 2.95 -17.36
C ARG A 64 -0.53 1.80 -18.35
N SER A 65 -0.37 0.57 -17.85
CA SER A 65 -0.41 -0.65 -18.67
C SER A 65 -1.77 -0.81 -19.36
N PHE A 66 -2.86 -0.61 -18.61
CA PHE A 66 -4.21 -0.64 -19.17
C PHE A 66 -4.42 0.43 -20.25
N GLN A 67 -4.00 1.66 -20.00
CA GLN A 67 -4.10 2.75 -20.97
C GLN A 67 -3.31 2.44 -22.25
N GLY A 68 -2.08 1.92 -22.11
CA GLY A 68 -1.27 1.49 -23.26
C GLY A 68 -1.91 0.34 -24.04
N THR A 69 -2.53 -0.61 -23.33
CA THR A 69 -3.23 -1.75 -23.92
C THR A 69 -4.43 -1.30 -24.74
N ILE A 70 -5.25 -0.36 -24.22
CA ILE A 70 -6.37 0.24 -24.95
C ILE A 70 -5.89 0.91 -26.24
N THR A 71 -4.76 1.62 -26.21
CA THR A 71 -4.26 2.35 -27.39
C THR A 71 -3.70 1.43 -28.49
N CYS A 72 -3.32 0.20 -28.16
CA CYS A 72 -2.63 -0.72 -29.07
C CYS A 72 -3.52 -1.85 -29.63
N MET A 73 -4.68 -2.14 -29.01
CA MET A 73 -5.54 -3.24 -29.44
C MET A 73 -6.48 -2.86 -30.60
N LYS A 74 -6.57 -3.76 -31.60
CA LYS A 74 -7.54 -3.69 -32.71
C LYS A 74 -8.36 -4.99 -32.75
N GLY A 75 -9.57 -4.97 -32.20
CA GLY A 75 -10.51 -6.10 -32.21
C GLY A 75 -10.81 -6.64 -30.82
N GLY A 76 -12.05 -7.05 -30.59
CA GLY A 76 -12.71 -7.20 -29.29
C GLY A 76 -12.14 -8.25 -28.35
N ASP A 77 -11.71 -7.77 -27.19
CA ASP A 77 -11.87 -8.35 -25.84
C ASP A 77 -11.66 -7.26 -24.77
N TRP A 78 -12.06 -6.01 -25.09
CA TRP A 78 -11.84 -4.84 -24.23
C TRP A 78 -12.59 -4.96 -22.91
N GLU A 79 -13.77 -5.57 -22.94
CA GLU A 79 -14.64 -5.71 -21.79
C GLU A 79 -14.00 -6.64 -20.76
N ASP A 80 -13.49 -7.79 -21.18
CA ASP A 80 -12.79 -8.73 -20.30
C ASP A 80 -11.47 -8.17 -19.74
N VAL A 81 -10.72 -7.40 -20.54
CA VAL A 81 -9.51 -6.72 -20.03
C VAL A 81 -9.88 -5.60 -19.05
N ALA A 82 -10.87 -4.77 -19.38
CA ALA A 82 -11.34 -3.69 -18.52
C ALA A 82 -11.91 -4.20 -17.20
N VAL A 83 -12.74 -5.25 -17.23
CA VAL A 83 -13.31 -5.88 -16.03
C VAL A 83 -12.21 -6.45 -15.16
N ARG A 84 -11.25 -7.19 -15.73
CA ARG A 84 -10.11 -7.72 -14.96
C ARG A 84 -9.28 -6.60 -14.35
N THR A 85 -8.86 -5.62 -15.13
CA THR A 85 -8.09 -4.47 -14.62
C THR A 85 -8.84 -3.73 -13.52
N GLN A 86 -10.15 -3.53 -13.66
CA GLN A 86 -10.98 -2.88 -12.66
C GLN A 86 -11.02 -3.66 -11.35
N VAL A 87 -11.19 -4.99 -11.41
CA VAL A 87 -11.13 -5.86 -10.23
C VAL A 87 -9.77 -5.76 -9.54
N LEU A 88 -8.67 -5.75 -10.31
CA LEU A 88 -7.32 -5.64 -9.74
C LEU A 88 -7.10 -4.28 -9.07
N LEU A 89 -7.56 -3.19 -9.70
CA LEU A 89 -7.48 -1.85 -9.14
C LEU A 89 -8.27 -1.75 -7.82
N GLN A 90 -9.47 -2.30 -7.78
CA GLN A 90 -10.30 -2.34 -6.57
C GLN A 90 -9.62 -3.14 -5.45
N ALA A 91 -9.03 -4.29 -5.76
CA ALA A 91 -8.31 -5.10 -4.78
C ALA A 91 -7.09 -4.34 -4.22
N LEU A 92 -6.26 -3.74 -5.08
CA LEU A 92 -5.09 -2.97 -4.65
C LEU A 92 -5.48 -1.73 -3.82
N GLN A 93 -6.55 -1.04 -4.20
CA GLN A 93 -7.07 0.10 -3.43
C GLN A 93 -7.58 -0.33 -2.05
N HIS A 94 -8.32 -1.44 -1.98
CA HIS A 94 -8.80 -2.00 -0.73
C HIS A 94 -7.65 -2.37 0.22
N ILE A 95 -6.61 -3.02 -0.30
CA ILE A 95 -5.40 -3.34 0.49
C ILE A 95 -4.72 -2.06 1.00
N GLN A 96 -4.61 -1.05 0.13
CA GLN A 96 -4.01 0.24 0.50
C GLN A 96 -4.81 0.96 1.60
N GLU A 97 -6.13 0.86 1.59
CA GLU A 97 -7.00 1.41 2.63
C GLU A 97 -6.82 0.65 3.95
N VAL A 98 -6.90 -0.68 3.93
CA VAL A 98 -6.67 -1.52 5.12
C VAL A 98 -5.30 -1.23 5.74
N LEU A 99 -4.25 -1.21 4.93
CA LEU A 99 -2.89 -0.98 5.41
C LEU A 99 -2.72 0.42 6.03
N ARG A 100 -3.37 1.42 5.45
CA ARG A 100 -3.37 2.79 5.99
C ARG A 100 -4.07 2.85 7.33
N ASP A 101 -5.24 2.23 7.46
CA ASP A 101 -5.99 2.17 8.71
C ASP A 101 -5.18 1.48 9.80
N VAL A 102 -4.50 0.38 9.47
CA VAL A 102 -3.57 -0.31 10.37
C VAL A 102 -2.45 0.63 10.81
N CYS A 103 -1.82 1.31 9.85
CA CYS A 103 -0.74 2.25 10.13
C CYS A 103 -1.18 3.39 11.06
N GLU A 104 -2.32 4.01 10.77
CA GLU A 104 -2.89 5.11 11.56
C GLU A 104 -3.27 4.66 12.97
N SER A 105 -3.91 3.49 13.10
CA SER A 105 -4.29 2.92 14.39
C SER A 105 -3.07 2.67 15.27
N ARG A 106 -2.01 2.06 14.72
CA ARG A 106 -0.77 1.81 15.44
C ARG A 106 -0.01 3.09 15.76
N LEU A 107 0.00 4.06 14.85
CA LEU A 107 0.62 5.36 15.08
C LEU A 107 -0.04 6.09 16.25
N ALA A 108 -1.38 6.00 16.37
CA ALA A 108 -2.13 6.57 17.49
C ALA A 108 -1.79 5.91 18.84
N LEU A 109 -1.46 4.61 18.83
CA LEU A 109 -1.01 3.88 20.02
C LEU A 109 0.48 4.12 20.34
N THR A 110 1.25 4.67 19.41
CA THR A 110 2.69 4.84 19.58
C THR A 110 3.00 6.03 20.49
N PRO A 111 3.63 5.83 21.67
CA PRO A 111 3.79 6.87 22.69
C PRO A 111 4.66 8.05 22.22
N HIS A 112 5.55 7.81 21.27
CA HIS A 112 6.36 8.84 20.63
C HIS A 112 6.24 8.71 19.13
N LYS A 113 5.85 9.79 18.45
CA LYS A 113 5.84 9.84 16.99
C LYS A 113 7.20 9.37 16.43
N PRO A 114 7.19 8.54 15.36
CA PRO A 114 8.39 8.15 14.64
C PRO A 114 9.30 9.33 14.34
N ARG A 115 10.63 9.12 14.39
CA ARG A 115 11.62 10.19 14.20
C ARG A 115 11.40 10.96 12.90
N CYS A 116 11.09 10.25 11.82
CA CYS A 116 10.86 10.85 10.51
C CYS A 116 9.66 11.82 10.52
N LEU A 117 8.55 11.46 11.17
CA LEU A 117 7.39 12.35 11.33
C LEU A 117 7.71 13.55 12.23
N ARG A 118 8.53 13.37 13.27
CA ARG A 118 8.98 14.50 14.09
C ARG A 118 9.86 15.48 13.30
N VAL A 119 10.65 14.99 12.35
CA VAL A 119 11.42 15.84 11.43
C VAL A 119 10.47 16.59 10.49
N CYS A 120 9.46 15.91 9.94
CA CYS A 120 8.41 16.55 9.14
C CYS A 120 7.72 17.70 9.89
N ASP A 121 7.31 17.46 11.14
CA ASP A 121 6.65 18.44 11.99
C ASP A 121 7.57 19.66 12.25
N LYS A 122 8.85 19.42 12.54
CA LYS A 122 9.85 20.48 12.76
C LYS A 122 10.12 21.33 11.53
N LEU A 123 10.16 20.70 10.36
CA LEU A 123 10.37 21.36 9.08
C LEU A 123 9.08 21.97 8.51
N GLN A 124 7.94 21.79 9.20
CA GLN A 124 6.62 22.26 8.77
C GLN A 124 6.28 21.80 7.34
N LEU A 125 6.66 20.56 7.00
CA LEU A 125 6.41 20.00 5.68
C LEU A 125 4.90 19.85 5.46
N SER A 126 4.42 20.28 4.29
CA SER A 126 3.08 19.97 3.80
C SER A 126 2.90 18.46 3.61
N SER A 127 1.67 17.97 3.55
CA SER A 127 1.40 16.53 3.35
C SER A 127 2.09 15.94 2.11
N LYS A 128 2.26 16.73 1.03
CA LYS A 128 3.00 16.30 -0.17
C LYS A 128 4.49 16.18 0.09
N GLU A 129 5.07 17.14 0.81
CA GLU A 129 6.49 17.13 1.17
C GLU A 129 6.80 16.03 2.20
N GLN A 130 5.87 15.73 3.11
CA GLN A 130 6.00 14.61 4.04
C GLN A 130 6.06 13.28 3.30
N GLN A 131 5.16 13.07 2.32
CA GLN A 131 5.19 11.89 1.46
C GLN A 131 6.51 11.80 0.69
N ALA A 132 6.94 12.90 0.06
CA ALA A 132 8.22 12.95 -0.65
C ALA A 132 9.42 12.64 0.26
N PHE A 133 9.43 13.19 1.47
CA PHE A 133 10.48 12.94 2.46
C PHE A 133 10.49 11.48 2.91
N MET A 134 9.33 10.86 3.17
CA MET A 134 9.25 9.43 3.45
C MET A 134 9.81 8.60 2.29
N PHE A 135 9.54 8.98 1.04
CA PHE A 135 10.09 8.27 -0.11
C PHE A 135 11.60 8.35 -0.22
N VAL A 136 12.20 9.50 0.13
CA VAL A 136 13.67 9.63 0.18
C VAL A 136 14.28 8.71 1.24
N LEU A 137 13.58 8.48 2.36
CA LEU A 137 14.07 7.57 3.41
C LEU A 137 13.98 6.08 3.03
N LEU A 138 13.27 5.75 1.95
CA LEU A 138 13.11 4.38 1.45
C LEU A 138 14.10 4.02 0.33
N GLN A 139 14.97 4.96 -0.08
CA GLN A 139 16.02 4.76 -1.10
C GLN A 139 17.38 4.50 -0.47
#